data_AF-A0A1X7M5V1-F1
#
_entry.id   AF-A0A1X7M5V1-F1
#
_cell.length_a   1.000
_cell.length_b   1.000
_cell.length_c   1.000
_cell.angle_alpha   90.00
_cell.angle_beta   90.00
_cell.angle_gamma   90.00
#
_symmetry.space_group_name_H-M   'P 1'
#
loop_
_entity.id
_entity.type
_entity.pdbx_description
1 polymer ?
#
loop_
_entity_poly.entity_id
_entity_poly.type
_entity_poly.pdbx_seq_one_letter_code
_entity_poly.pdbx_strand_id
1 'polypeptide(L)'
;MVAWDNALAANWLRWWQEEFWRQADASWFGLPWFSLDEARRQSLMLKSPQAVSAMLALEDSLPETPDARLLALVSLGLARRETLFALVAEVCQRGSGAGQLSEPQRIWCERLTRGLRPGVWLPASLSFSEEPNLAVLCLLRPILTPAAWQRLRLSFPQPVIAQCEAWVADEPAPPLNRLQALWEGAIWQTQRALTPALNDFSREQ
;
A
#
# COMPACT_ATOMS: atom_id res chain seq x y z
N MET A 1 15.01 -16.99 17.11
CA MET A 1 15.71 -15.71 16.84
C MET A 1 15.73 -15.55 15.34
N VAL A 2 14.78 -14.80 14.78
CA VAL A 2 14.67 -14.63 13.31
C VAL A 2 15.80 -13.71 12.89
N ALA A 3 16.77 -14.24 12.13
CA ALA A 3 17.80 -13.42 11.51
C ALA A 3 17.13 -12.57 10.44
N TRP A 4 16.84 -11.31 10.77
CA TRP A 4 16.35 -10.35 9.79
C TRP A 4 17.40 -10.19 8.70
N ASP A 5 16.97 -10.12 7.45
CA ASP A 5 17.80 -9.52 6.41
C ASP A 5 18.09 -8.08 6.85
N ASN A 6 19.36 -7.78 7.13
CA ASN A 6 19.79 -6.46 7.61
C ASN A 6 19.36 -5.35 6.65
N ALA A 7 19.24 -5.63 5.36
CA ALA A 7 18.75 -4.68 4.36
C ALA A 7 17.25 -4.38 4.54
N LEU A 8 16.43 -5.40 4.83
CA LEU A 8 15.00 -5.24 5.07
C LEU A 8 14.74 -4.39 6.32
N ALA A 9 15.46 -4.70 7.41
CA ALA A 9 15.34 -3.95 8.66
C ALA A 9 15.78 -2.48 8.50
N ALA A 10 16.87 -2.23 7.78
CA ALA A 10 17.34 -0.87 7.50
C ALA A 10 16.34 -0.07 6.64
N ASN A 11 15.79 -0.69 5.60
CA ASN A 11 14.77 -0.07 4.75
C ASN A 11 13.49 0.22 5.53
N TRP A 12 13.08 -0.67 6.43
CA TRP A 12 11.94 -0.47 7.33
C TRP A 12 12.13 0.76 8.21
N LEU A 13 13.27 0.86 8.88
CA LEU A 13 13.57 1.98 9.77
C LEU A 13 13.64 3.31 9.03
N ARG A 14 14.28 3.32 7.85
CA ARG A 14 14.37 4.51 7.00
C ARG A 14 12.97 4.97 6.56
N TRP A 15 12.14 4.05 6.08
CA TRP A 15 10.75 4.39 5.72
C TRP A 15 9.97 4.94 6.92
N TRP A 16 10.08 4.28 8.07
CA TRP A 16 9.36 4.62 9.30
C TRP A 16 9.70 6.01 9.85
N GLN A 17 10.96 6.42 9.73
CA GLN A 17 11.44 7.70 10.28
C GLN A 17 11.29 8.83 9.26
N GLU A 18 11.71 8.60 8.01
CA GLU A 18 12.05 9.68 7.10
C GLU A 18 11.24 9.72 5.80
N GLU A 19 10.77 8.57 5.30
CA GLU A 19 10.18 8.51 3.94
C GLU A 19 8.66 8.52 3.93
N PHE A 20 7.99 8.06 4.98
CA PHE A 20 6.53 7.91 4.97
C PHE A 20 5.79 9.23 4.70
N TRP A 21 6.20 10.34 5.34
CA TRP A 21 5.57 11.65 5.19
C TRP A 21 6.02 12.38 3.91
N ARG A 22 7.14 11.97 3.27
CA ARG A 22 7.59 12.55 2.00
C ARG A 22 6.67 12.17 0.83
N GLN A 23 5.99 11.04 0.97
CA GLN A 23 5.02 10.56 0.00
C GLN A 23 3.59 11.00 0.31
N ALA A 24 3.41 11.92 1.27
CA ALA A 24 2.09 12.34 1.70
C ALA A 24 1.30 13.00 0.57
N ASP A 25 0.03 12.63 0.46
CA ASP A 25 -0.91 13.26 -0.44
C ASP A 25 -1.16 14.72 -0.03
N ALA A 26 -1.40 15.58 -1.02
CA ALA A 26 -1.56 17.02 -0.81
C ALA A 26 -2.71 17.38 0.13
N SER A 27 -3.73 16.51 0.25
CA SER A 27 -4.83 16.70 1.20
C SER A 27 -4.37 16.77 2.66
N TRP A 28 -3.21 16.21 3.00
CA TRP A 28 -2.64 16.24 4.35
C TRP A 28 -1.83 17.50 4.66
N PHE A 29 -1.57 18.37 3.69
CA PHE A 29 -0.67 19.53 3.86
C PHE A 29 -1.21 20.60 4.82
N GLY A 30 -2.46 20.47 5.27
CA GLY A 30 -3.01 21.26 6.37
C GLY A 30 -2.44 20.91 7.76
N LEU A 31 -1.75 19.77 7.91
CA LEU A 31 -1.14 19.40 9.19
C LEU A 31 0.05 20.31 9.55
N PRO A 32 0.28 20.58 10.86
CA PRO A 32 1.38 21.45 11.31
C PRO A 32 2.74 21.08 10.73
N TRP A 33 3.03 19.78 10.57
CA TRP A 33 4.28 19.28 10.01
C TRP A 33 4.62 19.86 8.63
N PHE A 34 3.62 19.98 7.76
CA PHE A 34 3.82 20.45 6.38
C PHE A 34 3.95 21.96 6.26
N SER A 35 3.57 22.71 7.31
CA SER A 35 3.80 24.17 7.38
C SER A 35 5.24 24.56 7.70
N LEU A 36 6.04 23.62 8.22
CA LEU A 36 7.44 23.87 8.57
C LEU A 36 8.35 23.93 7.34
N ASP A 37 9.40 24.75 7.42
CA ASP A 37 10.52 24.68 6.48
C ASP A 37 11.38 23.41 6.72
N GLU A 38 12.20 23.07 5.72
CA GLU A 38 13.02 21.85 5.75
C GLU A 38 14.03 21.86 6.91
N ALA A 39 14.63 23.01 7.23
CA ALA A 39 15.63 23.11 8.31
C ALA A 39 15.01 22.81 9.69
N ARG A 40 13.78 23.31 9.92
CA ARG A 40 13.01 23.02 11.14
C ARG A 40 12.60 21.57 11.22
N ARG A 41 12.14 20.97 10.11
CA ARG A 41 11.82 19.53 10.05
C ARG A 41 13.03 18.68 10.41
N GLN A 42 14.19 18.95 9.81
CA GLN A 42 15.44 18.25 10.12
C GLN A 42 15.85 18.42 11.59
N SER A 43 15.73 19.64 12.14
CA SER A 43 16.04 19.89 13.55
C SER A 43 15.12 19.10 14.50
N LEU A 44 13.82 19.05 14.21
CA LEU A 44 12.85 18.31 15.02
C LEU A 44 13.07 16.81 14.95
N MET A 45 13.37 16.25 13.77
CA MET A 45 13.69 14.83 13.64
C MET A 45 14.89 14.42 14.50
N LEU A 46 15.91 15.28 14.60
CA LEU A 46 17.11 15.00 15.39
C LEU A 46 16.91 15.22 16.90
N LYS A 47 16.18 16.27 17.28
CA LYS A 47 16.10 16.73 18.68
C LYS A 47 14.85 16.24 19.42
N SER A 48 13.76 15.99 18.70
CA SER A 48 12.46 15.66 19.30
C SER A 48 11.61 14.80 18.37
N PRO A 49 11.94 13.51 18.17
CA PRO A 49 11.18 12.61 17.31
C PRO A 49 9.69 12.51 17.68
N GLN A 50 9.33 12.61 18.97
CA GLN A 50 7.94 12.59 19.44
C GLN A 50 7.13 13.79 18.94
N ALA A 51 7.79 14.94 18.73
CA ALA A 51 7.12 16.11 18.16
C ALA A 51 6.67 15.86 16.72
N VAL A 52 7.38 15.00 15.97
CA VAL A 52 7.00 14.62 14.61
C VAL A 52 5.68 13.85 14.62
N SER A 53 5.54 12.85 15.50
CA SER A 53 4.30 12.10 15.65
C SER A 53 3.13 13.01 15.99
N ALA A 54 3.30 13.90 16.98
CA ALA A 54 2.27 14.84 17.40
C ALA A 54 1.85 15.79 16.25
N MET A 55 2.81 16.34 15.51
CA MET A 55 2.55 17.26 14.39
C MET A 55 1.91 16.59 13.17
N LEU A 56 2.02 15.26 13.06
CA LEU A 56 1.38 14.44 12.03
C LEU A 56 0.11 13.72 12.52
N ALA A 57 -0.33 14.00 13.76
CA ALA A 57 -1.45 13.30 14.41
C ALA A 57 -1.29 11.76 14.38
N LEU A 58 -0.07 11.30 14.64
CA LEU A 58 0.28 9.89 14.80
C LEU A 58 0.36 9.53 16.28
N GLU A 59 0.07 8.28 16.58
CA GLU A 59 0.38 7.71 17.89
C GLU A 59 1.89 7.49 18.02
N ASP A 60 2.43 7.79 19.19
CA ASP A 60 3.83 7.52 19.50
C ASP A 60 4.03 6.00 19.63
N SER A 61 4.64 5.42 18.60
CA SER A 61 4.87 3.99 18.51
C SER A 61 6.28 3.68 18.01
N LEU A 62 6.88 2.62 18.55
CA LEU A 62 8.14 2.09 18.04
C LEU A 62 7.89 1.34 16.72
N PRO A 63 8.89 1.30 15.80
CA PRO A 63 8.80 0.47 14.61
C PRO A 63 8.66 -1.00 15.03
N GLU A 64 7.56 -1.60 14.60
CA GLU A 64 7.30 -3.01 14.83
C GLU A 64 8.12 -3.87 13.87
N THR A 65 7.88 -5.18 13.91
CA THR A 65 8.41 -6.18 12.98
C THR A 65 8.31 -5.69 11.52
N PRO A 66 9.43 -5.69 10.75
CA PRO A 66 9.41 -5.27 9.35
C PRO A 66 8.39 -6.03 8.52
N ASP A 67 7.47 -5.31 7.86
CA ASP A 67 6.54 -5.89 6.89
C ASP A 67 7.10 -5.71 5.47
N ALA A 68 7.56 -6.82 4.87
CA ALA A 68 8.11 -6.84 3.52
C ALA A 68 7.09 -6.45 2.44
N ARG A 69 5.79 -6.73 2.63
CA ARG A 69 4.73 -6.33 1.69
C ARG A 69 4.53 -4.83 1.75
N LEU A 70 4.53 -4.26 2.96
CA LEU A 70 4.42 -2.81 3.12
C LEU A 70 5.60 -2.11 2.47
N LEU A 71 6.83 -2.58 2.74
CA LEU A 71 8.03 -2.05 2.10
C LEU A 71 7.98 -2.16 0.58
N ALA A 72 7.53 -3.29 0.05
CA ALA A 72 7.34 -3.46 -1.37
C ALA A 72 6.35 -2.43 -1.94
N LEU A 73 5.23 -2.19 -1.26
CA LEU A 73 4.19 -1.23 -1.67
C LEU A 73 4.69 0.23 -1.65
N VAL A 74 5.37 0.64 -0.58
CA VAL A 74 5.85 2.04 -0.43
C VAL A 74 7.06 2.34 -1.30
N SER A 75 7.76 1.30 -1.75
CA SER A 75 8.85 1.41 -2.75
C SER A 75 8.32 1.53 -4.18
N LEU A 76 7.03 1.28 -4.43
CA LEU A 76 6.43 1.51 -5.75
C LEU A 76 6.21 3.02 -5.96
N GLY A 77 6.67 3.52 -7.11
CA GLY A 77 6.26 4.82 -7.62
C GLY A 77 4.76 4.88 -7.96
N LEU A 78 4.22 6.09 -8.11
CA LEU A 78 2.79 6.35 -8.24
C LEU A 78 2.10 5.48 -9.30
N ALA A 79 2.58 5.48 -10.55
CA ALA A 79 1.98 4.71 -11.65
C ALA A 79 1.93 3.19 -11.38
N ARG A 80 2.92 2.65 -10.66
CA ARG A 80 2.94 1.23 -10.28
C ARG A 80 2.01 0.93 -9.12
N ARG A 81 1.86 1.87 -8.19
CA ARG A 81 0.87 1.76 -7.12
C ARG A 81 -0.55 1.77 -7.69
N GLU A 82 -0.82 2.61 -8.68
CA GLU A 82 -2.09 2.61 -9.42
C GLU A 82 -2.31 1.28 -10.14
N THR A 83 -1.29 0.75 -10.82
CA THR A 83 -1.36 -0.59 -11.44
C THR A 83 -1.62 -1.68 -10.41
N LEU A 84 -0.96 -1.63 -9.25
CA LEU A 84 -1.18 -2.57 -8.14
C LEU A 84 -2.65 -2.52 -7.67
N PHE A 85 -3.20 -1.32 -7.51
CA PHE A 85 -4.59 -1.13 -7.08
C PHE A 85 -5.56 -1.65 -8.14
N ALA A 86 -5.29 -1.38 -9.42
CA ALA A 86 -6.08 -1.92 -10.53
C ALA A 86 -6.05 -3.46 -10.58
N LEU A 87 -4.89 -4.08 -10.32
CA LEU A 87 -4.77 -5.55 -10.23
C LEU A 87 -5.63 -6.12 -9.10
N VAL A 88 -5.56 -5.53 -7.90
CA VAL A 88 -6.34 -5.96 -6.73
C VAL A 88 -7.83 -5.81 -7.01
N ALA A 89 -8.24 -4.65 -7.55
CA ALA A 89 -9.63 -4.40 -7.93
C ALA A 89 -10.12 -5.43 -8.96
N GLU A 90 -9.37 -5.65 -10.05
CA GLU A 90 -9.77 -6.57 -11.13
C GLU A 90 -9.92 -8.01 -10.65
N VAL A 91 -9.08 -8.45 -9.70
CA VAL A 91 -9.22 -9.77 -9.07
C VAL A 91 -10.49 -9.85 -8.22
N CYS A 92 -10.81 -8.79 -7.49
CA CYS A 92 -11.98 -8.75 -6.61
C CYS A 92 -13.30 -8.64 -7.39
N GLN A 93 -13.30 -7.86 -8.47
CA GLN A 93 -14.44 -7.65 -9.35
C GLN A 93 -13.97 -7.43 -10.79
N ARG A 94 -14.33 -8.35 -11.68
CA ARG A 94 -13.96 -8.28 -13.09
C ARG A 94 -14.46 -6.97 -13.73
N GLY A 95 -13.60 -6.33 -14.52
CA GLY A 95 -13.90 -5.08 -15.22
C GLY A 95 -13.61 -3.80 -14.42
N SER A 96 -13.26 -3.90 -13.13
CA SER A 96 -12.95 -2.73 -12.30
C SER A 96 -11.56 -2.14 -12.55
N GLY A 97 -10.60 -2.94 -13.06
CA GLY A 97 -9.25 -2.49 -13.40
C GLY A 97 -8.95 -2.51 -14.91
N ALA A 98 -9.88 -2.99 -15.74
CA ALA A 98 -9.63 -3.31 -17.15
C ALA A 98 -9.08 -2.16 -18.01
N GLY A 99 -9.39 -0.89 -17.68
CA GLY A 99 -8.88 0.28 -18.39
C GLY A 99 -7.39 0.59 -18.14
N GLN A 100 -6.80 0.06 -17.07
CA GLN A 100 -5.42 0.32 -16.67
C GLN A 100 -4.51 -0.90 -16.83
N LEU A 101 -5.08 -2.08 -17.10
CA LEU A 101 -4.35 -3.35 -17.14
C LEU A 101 -4.11 -3.85 -18.56
N SER A 102 -2.87 -4.25 -18.82
CA SER A 102 -2.49 -4.97 -20.04
C SER A 102 -3.21 -6.33 -20.13
N GLU A 103 -3.30 -6.89 -21.34
CA GLU A 103 -3.91 -8.21 -21.55
C GLU A 103 -3.23 -9.33 -20.71
N PRO A 104 -1.89 -9.44 -20.62
CA PRO A 104 -1.25 -10.42 -19.75
C PRO A 104 -1.63 -10.28 -18.27
N GLN A 105 -1.79 -9.04 -17.79
CA GLN A 105 -2.21 -8.75 -16.42
C GLN A 105 -3.67 -9.19 -16.19
N ARG A 106 -4.57 -8.93 -17.15
CA ARG A 106 -5.96 -9.39 -17.09
C ARG A 106 -6.06 -10.91 -17.04
N ILE A 107 -5.31 -11.62 -17.88
CA ILE A 107 -5.25 -13.09 -17.85
C ILE A 107 -4.74 -13.58 -16.49
N TRP A 108 -3.75 -12.90 -15.91
CA TRP A 108 -3.28 -13.23 -14.57
C TRP A 108 -4.36 -12.99 -13.50
N CYS A 109 -5.09 -11.87 -13.54
CA CYS A 109 -6.19 -11.58 -12.62
C CYS A 109 -7.28 -12.66 -12.69
N GLU A 110 -7.66 -13.10 -13.90
CA GLU A 110 -8.65 -14.17 -14.09
C GLU A 110 -8.19 -15.50 -13.47
N ARG A 111 -6.92 -15.86 -13.62
CA ARG A 111 -6.34 -17.06 -13.00
C ARG A 111 -6.37 -16.96 -11.47
N LEU A 112 -5.96 -15.81 -10.93
CA LEU A 112 -5.93 -15.60 -9.49
C LEU A 112 -7.34 -15.60 -8.89
N THR A 113 -8.32 -15.00 -9.57
CA THR A 113 -9.74 -14.98 -9.18
C THR A 113 -10.29 -16.39 -9.00
N ARG A 114 -9.95 -17.34 -9.89
CA ARG A 114 -10.39 -18.75 -9.77
C ARG A 114 -9.83 -19.45 -8.53
N GLY A 115 -8.61 -19.12 -8.13
CA GLY A 115 -7.94 -19.70 -6.96
C GLY A 115 -8.38 -19.06 -5.64
N LEU A 116 -8.48 -17.74 -5.61
CA LEU A 116 -8.86 -16.99 -4.40
C LEU A 116 -10.38 -16.99 -4.15
N ARG A 117 -11.18 -17.09 -5.23
CA ARG A 117 -12.65 -16.98 -5.21
C ARG A 117 -13.15 -15.80 -4.38
N PRO A 118 -12.79 -14.54 -4.73
CA PRO A 118 -13.11 -13.38 -3.91
C PRO A 118 -14.60 -13.21 -3.62
N GLY A 119 -15.47 -13.59 -4.56
CA GLY A 119 -16.93 -13.57 -4.36
C GLY A 119 -17.49 -14.45 -3.23
N VAL A 120 -16.67 -15.27 -2.55
CA VAL A 120 -17.10 -16.08 -1.40
C VAL A 120 -16.81 -15.39 -0.06
N TRP A 121 -15.86 -14.47 -0.01
CA TRP A 121 -15.37 -13.90 1.25
C TRP A 121 -15.26 -12.37 1.23
N LEU A 122 -15.43 -11.73 0.07
CA LEU A 122 -15.51 -10.28 -0.01
C LEU A 122 -16.85 -9.78 0.56
N PRO A 123 -16.83 -8.72 1.38
CA PRO A 123 -18.04 -8.04 1.81
C PRO A 123 -18.80 -7.47 0.61
N ALA A 124 -20.12 -7.70 0.57
CA ALA A 124 -20.97 -7.21 -0.51
C ALA A 124 -21.11 -5.68 -0.53
N SER A 125 -20.77 -5.00 0.57
CA SER A 125 -20.75 -3.55 0.70
C SER A 125 -19.63 -2.88 -0.10
N LEU A 126 -18.59 -3.61 -0.50
CA LEU A 126 -17.45 -3.04 -1.25
C LEU A 126 -17.74 -3.03 -2.75
N SER A 127 -17.80 -1.83 -3.33
CA SER A 127 -17.96 -1.62 -4.77
C SER A 127 -16.62 -1.30 -5.42
N PHE A 128 -16.07 -2.24 -6.19
CA PHE A 128 -14.81 -2.01 -6.91
C PHE A 128 -15.04 -1.32 -8.26
N SER A 129 -16.26 -1.29 -8.77
CA SER A 129 -16.59 -0.59 -10.03
C SER A 129 -16.82 0.91 -9.83
N GLU A 130 -17.39 1.32 -8.69
CA GLU A 130 -17.68 2.74 -8.42
C GLU A 130 -16.51 3.41 -7.70
N GLU A 131 -15.99 2.76 -6.65
CA GLU A 131 -14.94 3.34 -5.78
C GLU A 131 -13.77 2.36 -5.58
N PRO A 132 -13.05 1.98 -6.67
CA PRO A 132 -11.99 0.97 -6.60
C PRO A 132 -10.90 1.30 -5.58
N ASN A 133 -10.49 2.56 -5.49
CA ASN A 133 -9.43 2.97 -4.56
C ASN A 133 -9.85 2.83 -3.09
N LEU A 134 -11.09 3.20 -2.76
CA LEU A 134 -11.64 3.01 -1.42
C LEU A 134 -11.70 1.53 -1.08
N ALA A 135 -12.30 0.73 -1.97
CA ALA A 135 -12.46 -0.71 -1.76
C ALA A 135 -11.12 -1.44 -1.57
N VAL A 136 -10.12 -1.10 -2.38
CA VAL A 136 -8.76 -1.65 -2.26
C VAL A 136 -8.10 -1.24 -0.93
N LEU A 137 -8.26 0.01 -0.49
CA LEU A 137 -7.74 0.46 0.82
C LEU A 137 -8.42 -0.27 1.99
N CYS A 138 -9.73 -0.52 1.89
CA CYS A 138 -10.47 -1.31 2.88
C CYS A 138 -9.95 -2.75 2.98
N LEU A 139 -9.47 -3.34 1.87
CA LEU A 139 -8.81 -4.65 1.87
C LEU A 139 -7.35 -4.61 2.35
N LEU A 140 -6.68 -3.46 2.24
CA LEU A 140 -5.31 -3.25 2.72
C LEU A 140 -5.27 -3.06 4.23
N ARG A 141 -6.21 -2.30 4.78
CA ARG A 141 -6.21 -1.92 6.21
C ARG A 141 -6.07 -3.09 7.20
N PRO A 142 -6.74 -4.24 7.04
CA PRO A 142 -6.69 -5.34 8.01
C PRO A 142 -5.37 -6.12 8.01
N ILE A 143 -4.58 -6.03 6.93
CA ILE A 143 -3.30 -6.77 6.86
C ILE A 143 -2.15 -6.02 7.55
N LEU A 144 -2.37 -4.74 7.87
CA LEU A 144 -1.38 -3.86 8.45
C LEU A 144 -1.66 -3.64 9.93
N THR A 145 -0.59 -3.48 10.69
CA THR A 145 -0.71 -3.08 12.09
C THR A 145 -1.19 -1.63 12.20
N PRO A 146 -1.84 -1.24 13.32
CA PRO A 146 -2.36 0.11 13.47
C PRO A 146 -1.30 1.19 13.26
N ALA A 147 -0.09 0.98 13.79
CA ALA A 147 1.01 1.92 13.70
C ALA A 147 1.59 2.06 12.28
N ALA A 148 1.65 0.94 11.53
CA ALA A 148 2.03 0.96 10.12
C ALA A 148 0.97 1.65 9.25
N TRP A 149 -0.31 1.41 9.53
CA TRP A 149 -1.42 2.06 8.83
C TRP A 149 -1.42 3.58 9.02
N GLN A 150 -1.24 4.09 10.25
CA GLN A 150 -1.24 5.53 10.54
C GLN A 150 -0.20 6.30 9.71
N ARG A 151 0.92 5.66 9.36
CA ARG A 151 1.97 6.23 8.50
C ARG A 151 1.64 6.06 7.02
N LEU A 152 1.21 4.87 6.62
CA LEU A 152 0.88 4.58 5.23
C LEU A 152 -0.29 5.43 4.71
N ARG A 153 -1.31 5.68 5.54
CA ARG A 153 -2.51 6.42 5.14
C ARG A 153 -2.21 7.84 4.65
N LEU A 154 -1.10 8.45 5.08
CA LEU A 154 -0.69 9.77 4.62
C LEU A 154 -0.41 9.76 3.11
N SER A 155 -0.01 8.62 2.53
CA SER A 155 0.27 8.48 1.10
C SER A 155 -0.96 8.42 0.20
N PHE A 156 -2.16 8.59 0.77
CA PHE A 156 -3.44 8.53 0.07
C PHE A 156 -4.32 9.72 0.45
N PRO A 157 -5.30 10.11 -0.38
CA PRO A 157 -6.17 11.23 -0.08
C PRO A 157 -6.91 11.06 1.27
N GLN A 158 -6.78 12.05 2.14
CA GLN A 158 -7.44 12.11 3.45
C GLN A 158 -8.96 11.79 3.40
N PRO A 159 -9.78 12.34 2.48
CA PRO A 159 -11.21 12.02 2.46
C PRO A 159 -11.50 10.54 2.15
N VAL A 160 -10.66 9.87 1.35
CA VAL A 160 -10.80 8.44 1.05
C VAL A 160 -10.39 7.60 2.25
N ILE A 161 -9.32 8.01 2.96
CA ILE A 161 -8.89 7.35 4.19
C ILE A 161 -9.95 7.45 5.28
N ALA A 162 -10.59 8.61 5.46
CA ALA A 162 -11.65 8.78 6.45
C ALA A 162 -12.83 7.84 6.19
N GLN A 163 -13.23 7.67 4.92
CA GLN A 163 -14.26 6.71 4.52
C GLN A 163 -13.83 5.26 4.74
N CYS A 164 -12.59 4.92 4.42
CA CYS A 164 -12.01 3.59 4.67
C CYS A 164 -12.03 3.25 6.17
N GLU A 165 -11.55 4.15 7.02
CA GLU A 165 -11.50 3.95 8.46
C GLU A 165 -12.90 3.82 9.08
N ALA A 166 -13.90 4.56 8.57
CA ALA A 166 -15.29 4.40 8.96
C ALA A 166 -15.85 3.03 8.54
N TRP A 167 -15.63 2.63 7.28
CA TRP A 167 -16.10 1.35 6.76
C TRP A 167 -15.52 0.16 7.55
N VAL A 168 -14.21 0.17 7.83
CA VAL A 168 -13.53 -0.92 8.58
C VAL A 168 -14.01 -1.02 10.03
N ALA A 169 -14.54 0.06 10.61
CA ALA A 169 -15.09 0.02 11.96
C ALA A 169 -16.43 -0.74 12.02
N ASP A 170 -17.22 -0.67 10.95
CA ASP A 170 -18.59 -1.21 10.91
C ASP A 170 -18.67 -2.61 10.30
N GLU A 171 -17.71 -3.01 9.47
CA GLU A 171 -17.74 -4.27 8.72
C GLU A 171 -16.76 -5.32 9.27
N PRO A 172 -17.13 -6.62 9.27
CA PRO A 172 -16.23 -7.68 9.68
C PRO A 172 -15.03 -7.79 8.72
N ALA A 173 -13.84 -7.89 9.28
CA ALA A 173 -12.62 -8.03 8.50
C ALA A 173 -12.67 -9.31 7.63
N PRO A 174 -12.32 -9.23 6.33
CA PRO A 174 -12.22 -10.41 5.49
C PRO A 174 -11.12 -11.37 5.98
N PRO A 175 -11.14 -12.66 5.57
CA PRO A 175 -10.17 -13.64 6.03
C PRO A 175 -8.72 -13.23 5.72
N LEU A 176 -7.91 -13.04 6.77
CA LEU A 176 -6.55 -12.48 6.65
C LEU A 176 -5.66 -13.27 5.70
N ASN A 177 -5.75 -14.60 5.71
CA ASN A 177 -4.97 -15.47 4.82
C ASN A 177 -5.31 -15.24 3.33
N ARG A 178 -6.56 -14.92 3.01
CA ARG A 178 -6.99 -14.59 1.64
C ARG A 178 -6.50 -13.22 1.22
N LEU A 179 -6.56 -12.24 2.13
CA LEU A 179 -6.02 -10.90 1.90
C LEU A 179 -4.50 -10.94 1.68
N GLN A 180 -3.78 -11.67 2.51
CA GLN A 180 -2.32 -11.84 2.36
C GLN A 180 -1.96 -12.45 1.01
N ALA A 181 -2.63 -13.54 0.61
CA ALA A 181 -2.39 -14.17 -0.69
C ALA A 181 -2.71 -13.25 -1.88
N LEU A 182 -3.76 -12.42 -1.77
CA LEU A 182 -4.11 -11.41 -2.77
C LEU A 182 -3.00 -10.36 -2.93
N TRP A 183 -2.58 -9.76 -1.81
CA TRP A 183 -1.57 -8.70 -1.81
C TRP A 183 -0.19 -9.22 -2.23
N GLU A 184 0.22 -10.39 -1.77
CA GLU A 184 1.49 -11.01 -2.17
C GLU A 184 1.51 -11.29 -3.68
N GLY A 185 0.42 -11.85 -4.22
CA GLY A 185 0.28 -12.08 -5.66
C GLY A 185 0.33 -10.79 -6.48
N ALA A 186 -0.40 -9.75 -6.05
CA ALA A 186 -0.49 -8.49 -6.76
C ALA A 186 0.83 -7.69 -6.71
N ILE A 187 1.51 -7.67 -5.55
CA ILE A 187 2.83 -7.06 -5.39
C ILE A 187 3.84 -7.77 -6.30
N TRP A 188 3.86 -9.10 -6.27
CA TRP A 188 4.75 -9.88 -7.14
C TRP A 188 4.51 -9.60 -8.62
N GLN A 189 3.25 -9.48 -9.05
CA GLN A 189 2.98 -9.14 -10.46
C GLN A 189 3.47 -7.75 -10.83
N THR A 190 3.22 -6.77 -9.96
CA THR A 190 3.65 -5.39 -10.17
C THR A 190 5.18 -5.29 -10.26
N GLN A 191 5.89 -6.08 -9.48
CA GLN A 191 7.36 -6.18 -9.51
C GLN A 191 7.89 -6.99 -10.68
N ARG A 192 7.15 -7.95 -11.24
CA ARG A 192 7.59 -8.65 -12.46
C ARG A 192 7.62 -7.73 -13.68
N ALA A 193 6.73 -6.74 -13.73
CA ALA A 193 6.78 -5.68 -14.73
C ALA A 193 7.97 -4.71 -14.56
N LEU A 194 8.79 -4.82 -13.48
CA LEU A 194 10.06 -4.10 -13.35
C LEU A 194 11.17 -4.67 -14.23
N THR A 195 11.06 -5.94 -14.62
CA THR A 195 12.10 -6.61 -15.40
C THR A 195 11.68 -6.60 -16.86
N PRO A 196 12.04 -5.56 -17.66
CA PRO A 196 11.92 -5.70 -19.10
C PRO A 196 12.78 -6.89 -19.51
N ALA A 197 12.26 -7.70 -20.41
CA ALA A 197 12.97 -8.84 -20.97
C ALA A 197 14.31 -8.36 -21.55
N LEU A 198 15.41 -8.62 -20.85
CA LEU A 198 16.78 -8.46 -21.34
C LEU A 198 17.14 -9.55 -22.39
N ASN A 199 16.15 -10.15 -23.03
CA ASN A 199 16.30 -11.34 -23.89
C ASN A 199 15.74 -11.14 -25.31
N ASP A 200 15.96 -9.96 -25.91
CA ASP A 200 15.70 -9.74 -27.35
C ASP A 200 16.96 -9.42 -28.18
N PHE A 201 18.16 -9.80 -27.70
CA PHE A 201 19.41 -9.69 -28.47
C PHE A 201 20.10 -11.04 -28.74
N SER A 202 19.36 -12.07 -29.14
CA SER A 202 19.96 -13.32 -29.66
C SER A 202 19.19 -13.93 -30.82
N ARG A 203 18.61 -13.08 -31.68
CA ARG A 203 18.25 -13.45 -33.05
C ARG A 203 18.72 -12.35 -33.98
N GLU A 204 19.96 -12.48 -34.44
CA GLU A 204 20.43 -12.09 -35.78
C GLU A 204 21.95 -12.23 -35.83
N GLN A 205 22.41 -13.42 -36.22
CA GLN A 205 23.33 -13.69 -37.35
C GLN A 205 23.96 -15.08 -37.23
#